data_AF-A0AA96W045-F1
#
_entry.id   AF-A0AA96W045-F1
#
_cell.length_a   1.000
_cell.length_b   1.000
_cell.length_c   1.000
_cell.angle_alpha   90.00
_cell.angle_beta   90.00
_cell.angle_gamma   90.00
#
_symmetry.space_group_name_H-M   'P 1'
#
loop_
_entity.id
_entity.type
_entity.pdbx_description
1 polymer ?
#
loop_
_entity_poly.entity_id
_entity_poly.type
_entity_poly.pdbx_seq_one_letter_code
_entity_poly.pdbx_strand_id
1 'polypeptide(L)'
;MATKKVTVTIPEDLLDEIRADAAERGLSAYVAEALRFKRDRDRLLELVDWLQEEHGPITEDEHAAALVELDELDAEHERRRTAGKHDAGEAA
;
A
#
# COMPACT_ATOMS: atom_id res chain seq x y z
N MET A 1 8.46 13.38 18.36
CA MET A 1 9.10 14.10 17.23
C MET A 1 8.72 15.57 17.31
N ALA A 2 9.63 16.48 16.97
CA ALA A 2 9.31 17.90 16.89
C ALA A 2 8.47 18.19 15.64
N THR A 3 7.40 18.96 15.77
CA THR A 3 6.55 19.40 14.66
C THR A 3 6.87 20.85 14.31
N LYS A 4 6.94 21.18 13.02
CA LYS A 4 7.08 22.56 12.54
C LYS A 4 5.83 22.94 11.75
N LYS A 5 5.22 24.09 12.10
CA LYS A 5 4.09 24.63 11.34
C LYS A 5 4.58 25.15 9.99
N VAL A 6 3.87 24.75 8.94
CA VAL A 6 4.07 25.23 7.57
C VAL A 6 2.71 25.74 7.07
N THR A 7 2.71 26.85 6.35
CA THR A 7 1.51 27.38 5.70
C THR A 7 1.56 26.99 4.22
N VAL A 8 0.48 26.42 3.71
CA VAL A 8 0.32 26.05 2.30
C VAL A 8 -1.04 26.55 1.79
N THR A 9 -1.12 26.85 0.50
CA THR A 9 -2.38 27.18 -0.17
C THR A 9 -2.97 25.89 -0.73
N ILE A 10 -4.24 25.65 -0.46
CA ILE A 10 -5.02 24.54 -1.04
C ILE A 10 -6.37 25.08 -1.54
N PRO A 11 -6.98 24.45 -2.55
CA PRO A 11 -8.35 24.76 -2.97
C PRO A 11 -9.34 24.64 -1.80
N GLU A 12 -10.33 25.53 -1.76
CA GLU A 12 -11.30 25.61 -0.67
C GLU A 12 -12.21 24.37 -0.62
N ASP A 13 -12.69 23.94 -1.78
CA ASP A 13 -13.46 22.71 -1.97
C ASP A 13 -12.70 21.49 -1.43
N LEU A 14 -11.42 21.36 -1.77
CA LEU A 14 -10.57 20.28 -1.27
C LEU A 14 -10.36 20.34 0.24
N LEU A 15 -10.22 21.54 0.81
CA LEU A 15 -10.10 21.69 2.26
C LEU A 15 -11.38 21.23 2.98
N ASP A 16 -12.54 21.54 2.42
CA ASP A 16 -13.83 21.15 3.01
C ASP A 16 -14.05 19.63 2.93
N GLU A 17 -13.71 19.00 1.80
CA GLU A 17 -13.70 17.54 1.66
C GLU A 17 -12.81 16.88 2.71
N ILE A 18 -11.55 17.32 2.83
CA ILE A 18 -10.60 16.77 3.81
C ILE A 18 -11.10 16.97 5.24
N ARG A 19 -11.74 18.10 5.55
CA ARG A 19 -12.29 18.36 6.88
C ARG A 19 -13.45 17.44 7.23
N ALA A 20 -14.29 17.10 6.25
CA ALA A 20 -15.36 16.12 6.43
C ALA A 20 -14.78 14.74 6.77
N ASP A 21 -13.72 14.32 6.08
CA ASP A 21 -13.08 13.02 6.28
C ASP A 21 -12.23 12.95 7.57
N ALA A 22 -11.58 14.05 7.94
CA ALA A 22 -10.66 14.10 9.08
C ALA A 22 -11.35 14.19 10.46
N ALA A 23 -12.70 14.20 10.50
CA ALA A 23 -13.54 14.65 11.62
C ALA A 23 -13.08 14.24 13.04
N GLU A 24 -12.51 13.04 13.24
CA GLU A 24 -12.04 12.59 14.56
C GLU A 24 -10.52 12.70 14.78
N ARG A 25 -9.70 12.59 13.72
CA ARG A 25 -8.23 12.58 13.82
C ARG A 25 -7.59 13.96 13.70
N GLY A 26 -8.34 14.92 13.15
CA GLY A 26 -7.91 16.29 12.94
C GLY A 26 -7.09 16.49 11.65
N LEU A 27 -7.28 17.65 11.02
CA LEU A 27 -6.70 18.01 9.73
C LEU A 27 -5.18 17.80 9.65
N SER A 28 -4.45 18.19 10.70
CA SER A 28 -2.99 18.05 10.72
C SER A 28 -2.53 16.59 10.70
N ALA A 29 -3.24 15.68 11.37
CA ALA A 29 -2.91 14.26 11.38
C ALA A 29 -3.20 13.63 10.01
N TYR A 30 -4.36 13.97 9.43
CA TYR A 30 -4.73 13.54 8.08
C TYR A 30 -3.68 13.96 7.05
N VAL A 31 -3.29 15.24 7.05
CA VAL A 31 -2.27 15.75 6.11
C VAL A 31 -0.91 15.10 6.35
N ALA A 32 -0.51 14.87 7.61
CA ALA A 32 0.75 14.20 7.90
C ALA A 32 0.78 12.75 7.38
N GLU A 33 -0.32 12.02 7.49
CA GLU A 33 -0.46 10.66 6.97
C GLU A 33 -0.47 10.66 5.43
N ALA A 34 -1.25 11.53 4.81
CA ALA A 34 -1.30 11.69 3.36
C ALA A 34 0.08 12.04 2.77
N LEU A 35 0.84 12.93 3.42
CA LEU A 35 2.19 13.29 2.98
C LEU A 35 3.18 12.12 3.10
N ARG A 36 3.06 11.28 4.14
CA ARG A 36 3.88 10.07 4.26
C ARG A 36 3.54 9.07 3.17
N PHE A 37 2.25 8.78 3.00
CA PHE A 37 1.77 7.88 1.95
C PHE A 37 2.20 8.34 0.56
N LYS A 38 2.06 9.64 0.27
CA LYS A 38 2.54 10.21 -1.00
C LYS A 38 4.04 10.02 -1.17
N ARG A 39 4.86 10.34 -0.16
CA ARG A 39 6.31 10.17 -0.23
C ARG A 39 6.71 8.73 -0.49
N ASP A 40 6.05 7.78 0.17
CA ASP A 40 6.35 6.37 0.00
C ASP A 40 5.92 5.89 -1.39
N ARG A 41 4.78 6.35 -1.90
CA ARG A 41 4.36 6.09 -3.29
C ARG A 41 5.30 6.69 -4.32
N ASP A 42 5.75 7.93 -4.13
CA ASP A 42 6.69 8.60 -5.03
C ASP A 42 8.02 7.82 -5.12
N ARG A 43 8.50 7.26 -4.00
CA ARG A 43 9.68 6.37 -3.97
C ARG A 43 9.45 5.03 -4.64
N LEU A 44 8.27 4.45 -4.50
CA LEU A 44 7.92 3.20 -5.18
C LEU A 44 7.87 3.40 -6.69
N LEU A 45 7.38 4.55 -7.17
CA LEU A 45 7.41 4.90 -8.58
C LEU A 45 8.85 5.02 -9.09
N GLU A 46 9.72 5.72 -8.35
CA GLU A 46 11.15 5.81 -8.71
C GLU A 46 11.81 4.43 -8.84
N LEU A 47 11.48 3.49 -7.95
CA LEU A 47 11.97 2.12 -8.06
C LEU A 47 11.42 1.39 -9.30
N VAL A 48 10.13 1.55 -9.59
CA VAL A 48 9.50 0.94 -10.78
C VAL A 48 10.14 1.49 -12.05
N ASP A 49 10.35 2.81 -12.12
CA ASP A 49 10.99 3.45 -13.27
C ASP A 49 12.39 2.87 -13.50
N TRP A 50 13.20 2.74 -12.44
CA TRP A 50 14.53 2.12 -12.52
C TRP A 50 14.48 0.66 -13.02
N LEU A 51 13.54 -0.14 -12.52
CA LEU A 51 13.38 -1.54 -12.96
C LEU A 51 12.95 -1.63 -14.43
N GLN A 52 12.10 -0.71 -14.90
CA GLN A 52 11.67 -0.67 -16.29
C GLN A 52 12.77 -0.17 -17.23
N GLU A 53 13.66 0.72 -16.77
CA GLU A 53 14.86 1.10 -17.52
C GLU A 53 15.80 -0.10 -17.70
N GLU A 54 15.95 -0.96 -16.69
CA GLU A 54 16.83 -2.13 -16.75
C GLU A 54 16.23 -3.31 -17.54
N HIS A 55 14.95 -3.60 -17.33
CA HIS A 55 14.31 -4.82 -17.83
C HIS A 55 13.29 -4.57 -18.95
N GLY A 56 12.92 -3.32 -19.22
CA GLY A 56 11.85 -2.96 -20.12
C GLY A 56 10.48 -2.89 -19.44
N PRO A 57 9.45 -2.38 -20.15
CA PRO A 57 8.10 -2.31 -19.63
C PRO A 57 7.50 -3.72 -19.45
N ILE A 58 6.70 -3.89 -18.40
CA ILE A 58 5.97 -5.14 -18.14
C ILE A 58 4.88 -5.31 -19.21
N THR A 59 4.86 -6.46 -19.87
CA THR A 59 3.80 -6.83 -20.81
C THR A 59 2.59 -7.41 -20.08
N GLU A 60 1.41 -7.34 -20.71
CA GLU A 60 0.20 -7.89 -20.11
C GLU A 60 0.26 -9.41 -19.93
N ASP A 61 0.97 -10.11 -20.80
CA ASP A 61 1.17 -11.56 -20.69
C ASP A 61 2.04 -11.90 -19.47
N GLU A 62 3.11 -11.15 -19.23
CA GLU A 62 3.96 -11.29 -18.04
C GLU A 62 3.19 -10.97 -16.76
N HIS A 63 2.39 -9.90 -16.78
CA HIS A 63 1.56 -9.52 -15.65
C HIS A 63 0.50 -10.59 -15.33
N ALA A 64 -0.16 -11.13 -16.36
CA ALA A 64 -1.13 -12.22 -16.19
C ALA A 64 -0.48 -13.50 -15.65
N ALA A 65 0.71 -13.87 -16.17
CA ALA A 65 1.45 -15.02 -15.67
C ALA A 65 1.85 -14.85 -14.19
N ALA A 66 2.30 -13.67 -13.79
CA ALA A 66 2.66 -13.37 -12.41
C ALA A 66 1.45 -13.44 -11.46
N LEU A 67 0.26 -13.01 -11.90
CA LEU A 67 -0.96 -13.15 -11.10
C LEU A 67 -1.36 -14.61 -10.89
N VAL A 68 -1.23 -15.45 -11.92
CA VAL A 68 -1.47 -16.90 -11.79
C VAL A 68 -0.50 -17.53 -10.80
N GLU A 69 0.79 -17.20 -10.87
CA GLU A 69 1.80 -17.68 -9.90
C GLU A 69 1.46 -17.26 -8.47
N LEU A 70 0.99 -16.02 -8.27
CA LEU A 70 0.59 -15.53 -6.96
C LEU A 70 -0.63 -16.29 -6.39
N ASP A 71 -1.65 -16.53 -7.22
CA ASP A 71 -2.83 -17.31 -6.83
C ASP A 71 -2.46 -18.75 -6.42
N GLU A 72 -1.52 -19.38 -7.15
CA GLU A 72 -1.01 -20.71 -6.82
C GLU A 72 -0.27 -20.72 -5.48
N LEU A 73 0.55 -19.70 -5.22
CA LEU A 73 1.28 -19.53 -3.97
C LEU A 73 0.32 -19.32 -2.79
N ASP A 74 -0.71 -18.50 -2.96
CA ASP A 74 -1.72 -18.26 -1.92
C ASP A 74 -2.52 -19.53 -1.60
N ALA A 75 -2.91 -20.30 -2.63
CA ALA A 75 -3.55 -21.60 -2.44
C ALA A 75 -2.64 -22.58 -1.70
N GLU A 76 -1.34 -22.57 -1.97
CA GLU A 76 -0.38 -23.39 -1.22
C GLU A 76 -0.29 -22.96 0.25
N HIS A 77 -0.17 -21.66 0.51
CA HIS A 77 -0.11 -21.13 1.87
C HIS A 77 -1.37 -21.47 2.67
N GLU A 78 -2.54 -21.42 2.05
CA GLU A 78 -3.81 -21.86 2.64
C GLU A 78 -3.78 -23.35 3.02
N ARG A 79 -3.34 -24.21 2.11
CA ARG A 79 -3.19 -25.65 2.36
C ARG A 79 -2.23 -25.91 3.53
N ARG A 80 -1.09 -25.23 3.58
CA ARG A 80 -0.11 -25.36 4.68
C ARG A 80 -0.69 -24.89 6.01
N ARG A 81 -1.40 -23.76 6.04
CA ARG A 81 -2.07 -23.23 7.24
C ARG A 81 -3.13 -24.19 7.79
N THR A 82 -3.94 -24.77 6.91
CA THR A 82 -5.02 -25.69 7.30
C THR A 82 -4.49 -27.04 7.78
N ALA A 83 -3.46 -27.59 7.12
CA ALA A 83 -2.78 -28.81 7.57
C ALA A 83 -2.10 -28.62 8.94
N GLY A 84 -1.34 -27.53 9.14
CA GLY A 84 -0.69 -27.26 10.43
C GLY A 84 -1.67 -27.00 11.59
N LYS A 85 -2.88 -26.52 11.29
CA LYS A 85 -3.95 -26.38 12.29
C LYS A 85 -4.58 -27.74 12.66
N HIS A 86 -4.62 -28.69 11.73
CA HIS A 86 -5.11 -30.04 11.98
C HIS A 86 -4.15 -30.80 12.92
N ASP A 87 -2.83 -30.69 12.67
CA ASP A 87 -1.80 -31.33 13.50
C ASP A 87 -1.75 -30.76 14.93
N ALA A 88 -2.06 -29.47 15.12
CA ALA A 88 -2.14 -28.85 16.45
C ALA A 88 -3.42 -29.21 17.24
N GLY A 89 -4.47 -29.68 16.57
CA GLY A 89 -5.74 -30.07 17.18
C GLY A 89 -5.79 -31.53 17.67
N GLU A 90 -4.91 -32.39 17.15
CA GLU A 90 -4.84 -33.81 17.51
C GLU A 90 -3.92 -34.09 18.72
N ALA A 91 -3.26 -33.05 19.24
CA ALA A 91 -2.32 -33.12 20.36
C ALA A 91 -2.90 -32.65 21.72
N ALA A 92 -4.23 -32.52 21.86
CA ALA A 92 -4.93 -32.08 23.08
C ALA A 92 -5.91 -33.15 23.60
#